data_AF-A0A6G3Z3U0-F1
#
_entry.id   AF-A0A6G3Z3U0-F1
#
_cell.length_a   1.000
_cell.length_b   1.000
_cell.length_c   1.000
_cell.angle_alpha   90.00
_cell.angle_beta   90.00
_cell.angle_gamma   90.00
#
_symmetry.space_group_name_H-M   'P 1'
#
loop_
_entity.id
_entity.type
_entity.pdbx_description
1 polymer ?
#
loop_
_entity_poly.entity_id
_entity_poly.type
_entity_poly.pdbx_seq_one_letter_code
_entity_poly.pdbx_strand_id
1 'polypeptide(L)'
;MVLTSCAEVVNEALEDTVTTDNYEATATTIYTWRVEYSPQGVTPDRPREERYETFESSYRVNINGQPVVQDFGEADEKGLWWPALPPKPTVDELEARQKNREVFSEPLIQKSVRYTLAFEEAGEMVTLRTEYPAYREAVRAHQAQRPLKLTLGRQDAYVRKAEMQ
;
A
#
# COMPACT_ATOMS: atom_id res chain seq x y z
N MET A 1 -12.87 -48.62 -31.42
CA MET A 1 -13.06 -47.16 -31.53
C MET A 1 -14.05 -46.75 -30.46
N VAL A 2 -13.57 -46.25 -29.32
CA VAL A 2 -14.39 -45.57 -28.31
C VAL A 2 -13.55 -44.37 -27.87
N LEU A 3 -14.01 -43.18 -28.24
CA LEU A 3 -13.36 -41.91 -27.90
C LEU A 3 -13.59 -41.65 -26.42
N THR A 4 -12.54 -41.75 -25.62
CA THR A 4 -12.54 -41.24 -24.24
C THR A 4 -12.19 -39.76 -24.32
N SER A 5 -13.23 -38.93 -24.25
CA SER A 5 -13.09 -37.48 -24.07
C SER A 5 -12.75 -37.24 -22.60
N CYS A 6 -11.51 -36.86 -22.31
CA CYS A 6 -11.13 -36.36 -21.01
C CYS A 6 -11.60 -34.91 -20.91
N ALA A 7 -12.55 -34.64 -20.01
CA ALA A 7 -12.91 -33.28 -19.63
C ALA A 7 -11.69 -32.60 -19.01
N GLU A 8 -11.30 -31.48 -19.60
CA GLU A 8 -10.29 -30.58 -19.08
C GLU A 8 -10.84 -29.96 -17.78
N VAL A 9 -10.24 -30.31 -16.64
CA VAL A 9 -10.51 -29.64 -15.37
C VAL A 9 -9.80 -28.29 -15.45
N VAL A 10 -10.49 -27.30 -15.99
CA VAL A 10 -10.06 -25.90 -15.89
C VAL A 10 -10.10 -25.57 -14.40
N ASN A 11 -8.93 -25.48 -13.80
CA ASN A 11 -8.75 -25.00 -12.44
C ASN A 11 -8.98 -23.46 -12.49
N GLU A 12 -10.23 -23.05 -12.71
CA GLU A 12 -10.64 -21.66 -12.58
C GLU A 12 -10.45 -21.30 -11.12
N ALA A 13 -9.39 -20.55 -10.83
CA ALA A 13 -9.28 -19.83 -9.57
C ALA A 13 -10.63 -19.11 -9.37
N LEU A 14 -11.31 -19.41 -8.27
CA LEU A 14 -12.64 -18.89 -7.94
C LEU A 14 -12.53 -17.39 -7.64
N GLU A 15 -12.39 -16.60 -8.70
CA GLU A 15 -12.37 -15.15 -8.68
C GLU A 15 -13.79 -14.64 -8.83
N ASP A 16 -14.19 -13.71 -7.96
CA ASP A 16 -15.45 -13.00 -8.13
C ASP A 16 -15.19 -11.74 -8.96
N THR A 17 -16.12 -11.40 -9.84
CA THR A 17 -15.98 -10.21 -10.70
C THR A 17 -17.15 -9.28 -10.51
N VAL A 18 -16.84 -8.02 -10.22
CA VAL A 18 -17.83 -6.95 -10.04
C VAL A 18 -17.58 -5.89 -11.10
N THR A 19 -18.62 -5.48 -11.81
CA THR A 19 -18.56 -4.32 -12.70
C THR A 19 -19.34 -3.19 -12.05
N THR A 20 -18.70 -2.04 -11.88
CA THR A 20 -19.31 -0.87 -11.25
C THR A 20 -18.91 0.43 -11.96
N ASP A 21 -19.83 1.37 -12.00
CA ASP A 21 -19.61 2.76 -12.40
C ASP A 21 -19.39 3.69 -11.19
N ASN A 22 -19.70 3.21 -9.98
CA ASN A 22 -19.54 3.93 -8.73
C ASN A 22 -18.37 3.36 -7.92
N TYR A 23 -17.22 4.03 -8.02
CA TYR A 23 -16.01 3.64 -7.31
C TYR A 23 -15.12 4.84 -6.98
N GLU A 24 -14.27 4.65 -5.96
CA GLU A 24 -13.28 5.59 -5.51
C GLU A 24 -11.94 4.86 -5.28
N ALA A 25 -10.89 5.31 -5.96
CA ALA A 25 -9.54 4.81 -5.79
C ALA A 25 -8.78 5.70 -4.81
N THR A 26 -8.35 5.15 -3.68
CA THR A 26 -7.67 5.91 -2.63
C THR A 26 -6.25 5.41 -2.40
N ALA A 27 -5.28 6.32 -2.42
CA ALA A 27 -3.90 6.05 -2.04
C ALA A 27 -3.48 6.93 -0.85
N THR A 28 -3.09 6.29 0.25
CA THR A 28 -2.52 6.97 1.42
C THR A 28 -1.01 6.83 1.39
N THR A 29 -0.31 7.90 1.05
CA THR A 29 1.15 7.99 1.09
C THR A 29 1.60 8.35 2.50
N ILE A 30 2.65 7.70 3.00
CA ILE A 30 3.09 7.82 4.39
C ILE A 30 4.61 7.93 4.44
N TYR A 31 5.11 8.97 5.12
CA TYR A 31 6.49 9.07 5.56
C TYR A 31 6.58 8.72 7.04
N THR A 32 7.49 7.82 7.40
CA THR A 32 7.77 7.44 8.78
C THR A 32 9.27 7.52 9.01
N TRP A 33 9.71 8.20 10.07
CA TRP A 33 11.10 8.11 10.51
C TRP A 33 11.35 6.73 11.11
N ARG A 34 12.41 6.05 10.64
CA ARG A 34 12.85 4.76 11.15
C ARG A 34 14.33 4.82 11.51
N VAL A 35 14.68 4.22 12.63
CA VAL A 35 16.06 4.16 13.14
C VAL A 35 16.39 2.72 13.45
N GLU A 36 17.60 2.31 13.08
CA GLU A 36 18.14 1.00 13.44
C GLU A 36 18.92 1.12 14.75
N TYR A 37 18.68 0.18 15.65
CA TYR A 37 19.39 -0.03 16.90
C TYR A 37 20.13 -1.37 16.79
N SER A 38 21.45 -1.32 16.89
CA SER A 38 22.31 -2.49 16.79
C SER A 38 23.05 -2.71 18.12
N PRO A 39 23.22 -3.97 18.56
CA PRO A 39 24.00 -4.26 19.77
C PRO A 39 25.48 -3.90 19.57
N GLN A 40 26.10 -3.35 20.60
CA GLN A 40 27.54 -3.13 20.68
C GLN A 40 28.26 -4.48 20.83
N GLY A 41 29.29 -4.71 19.99
CA GLY A 41 30.12 -5.91 20.07
C GLY A 41 29.57 -7.13 19.33
N VAL A 42 29.11 -6.94 18.09
CA VAL A 42 28.71 -8.04 17.19
C VAL A 42 29.89 -9.00 16.99
N THR A 43 29.73 -10.26 17.41
CA THR A 43 30.69 -11.36 17.19
C THR A 43 30.13 -12.35 16.18
N PRO A 44 30.95 -13.11 15.42
CA PRO A 44 30.48 -14.13 14.48
C PRO A 44 29.52 -15.16 15.10
N ASP A 45 29.68 -15.44 16.40
CA ASP A 45 28.86 -16.41 17.15
C ASP A 45 27.50 -15.87 17.64
N ARG A 46 27.19 -14.59 17.40
CA ARG A 46 25.92 -13.97 17.81
C ARG A 46 25.29 -13.25 16.62
N PRO A 47 24.13 -13.70 16.11
CA PRO A 47 23.46 -13.01 15.01
C PRO A 47 23.17 -11.57 15.40
N ARG A 48 23.37 -10.65 14.44
CA ARG A 48 23.08 -9.22 14.61
C ARG A 48 21.57 -9.06 14.70
N GLU A 49 21.07 -9.02 15.92
CA GLU A 49 19.65 -8.80 16.18
C GLU A 49 19.37 -7.30 16.08
N GLU A 50 19.32 -6.81 14.84
CA GLU A 50 18.99 -5.42 14.55
C GLU A 50 17.54 -5.15 14.91
N ARG A 51 17.33 -4.15 15.77
CA ARG A 51 15.99 -3.68 16.14
C ARG A 51 15.71 -2.38 15.40
N TYR A 52 14.49 -2.24 14.90
CA TYR A 52 14.08 -0.99 14.27
C TYR A 52 12.99 -0.32 15.09
N GLU A 53 13.11 0.99 15.26
CA GLU A 53 12.09 1.82 15.91
C GLU A 53 11.53 2.83 14.92
N THR A 54 10.23 3.08 15.01
CA THR A 54 9.54 4.08 14.20
C THR A 54 9.15 5.28 15.06
N PHE A 55 9.40 6.47 14.56
CA PHE A 55 9.08 7.74 15.23
C PHE A 55 7.91 8.40 14.52
N GLU A 56 7.91 9.72 14.50
CA GLU A 56 6.87 10.53 13.90
C GLU A 56 6.60 10.15 12.43
N SER A 57 5.32 10.22 12.07
CA SER A 57 4.86 9.92 10.72
C SER A 57 3.92 11.01 10.22
N SER A 58 3.99 11.30 8.93
CA SER A 58 3.01 12.13 8.23
C SER A 58 2.37 11.31 7.12
N TYR A 59 1.13 11.63 6.78
CA TYR A 59 0.40 10.95 5.73
C TYR A 59 -0.36 11.93 4.84
N ARG A 60 -0.63 11.51 3.60
CA ARG A 60 -1.50 12.24 2.67
C ARG A 60 -2.43 11.28 1.95
N VAL A 61 -3.68 11.68 1.86
CA VAL A 61 -4.72 10.94 1.14
C VAL A 61 -4.85 11.49 -0.28
N ASN A 62 -4.81 10.58 -1.25
CA ASN A 62 -5.01 10.83 -2.67
C ASN A 62 -6.30 10.12 -3.06
N ILE A 63 -7.30 10.85 -3.55
CA ILE A 63 -8.57 10.30 -4.05
C ILE A 63 -8.60 10.46 -5.57
N ASN A 64 -8.80 9.37 -6.29
CA ASN A 64 -8.84 9.31 -7.75
C ASN A 64 -7.65 10.01 -8.43
N GLY A 65 -6.45 9.88 -7.82
CA GLY A 65 -5.21 10.48 -8.32
C GLY A 65 -4.99 11.95 -7.97
N GLN A 66 -5.85 12.55 -7.14
CA GLN A 66 -5.74 13.93 -6.68
C GLN A 66 -5.60 14.01 -5.16
N PRO A 67 -4.81 14.94 -4.61
CA PRO A 67 -4.69 15.10 -3.17
C PRO A 67 -5.97 15.73 -2.61
N VAL A 68 -6.43 15.26 -1.44
CA VAL A 68 -7.64 15.83 -0.79
C VAL A 68 -7.40 17.29 -0.35
N VAL A 69 -6.18 17.59 0.09
CA VAL A 69 -5.75 18.95 0.45
C VAL A 69 -4.77 19.44 -0.61
N GLN A 70 -5.10 20.55 -1.25
CA GLN A 70 -4.18 21.24 -2.18
C GLN A 70 -3.07 21.93 -1.39
N ASP A 71 -1.95 21.23 -1.26
CA ASP A 71 -0.70 21.81 -0.79
C ASP A 71 0.28 21.96 -1.96
N PHE A 72 1.31 22.78 -1.74
CA PHE A 72 2.43 22.96 -2.65
C PHE A 72 3.22 21.66 -2.87
N GLY A 73 3.46 21.32 -4.13
CA GLY A 73 4.24 20.15 -4.54
C GLY A 73 3.85 19.68 -5.93
N GLU A 74 4.53 18.66 -6.42
CA GLU A 74 4.16 17.91 -7.62
C GLU A 74 3.95 16.45 -7.24
N ALA A 75 3.13 15.75 -8.01
CA ALA A 75 2.99 14.31 -7.89
C ALA A 75 4.31 13.62 -8.28
N ASP A 76 4.61 12.47 -7.68
CA ASP A 76 5.78 11.68 -8.06
C ASP A 76 5.62 11.01 -9.44
N GLU A 77 6.61 10.21 -9.86
CA GLU A 77 6.58 9.47 -11.13
C GLU A 77 5.39 8.50 -11.26
N LYS A 78 4.77 8.11 -10.14
CA LYS A 78 3.57 7.27 -10.09
C LYS A 78 2.27 8.09 -10.02
N GLY A 79 2.37 9.41 -10.05
CA GLY A 79 1.24 10.32 -9.90
C GLY A 79 0.70 10.37 -8.48
N LEU A 80 1.52 10.07 -7.47
CA LEU A 80 1.15 10.11 -6.06
C LEU A 80 1.68 11.37 -5.39
N TRP A 81 0.81 12.02 -4.63
CA TRP A 81 1.15 13.18 -3.81
C TRP A 81 1.59 12.71 -2.43
N TRP A 82 2.75 13.17 -2.00
CA TRP A 82 3.35 12.83 -0.72
C TRP A 82 3.12 13.94 0.31
N PRO A 83 3.01 13.60 1.61
CA PRO A 83 2.94 14.61 2.67
C PRO A 83 4.27 15.35 2.82
N ALA A 84 4.25 16.47 3.54
CA ALA A 84 5.48 17.07 4.05
C ALA A 84 6.21 16.08 4.98
N LEU A 85 7.54 16.15 5.05
CA LEU A 85 8.31 15.32 5.96
C LEU A 85 7.91 15.59 7.41
N PRO A 86 7.69 14.55 8.24
CA PRO A 86 7.44 14.75 9.66
C PRO A 86 8.72 15.29 10.33
N PRO A 87 8.60 15.96 11.50
CA PRO A 87 9.76 16.40 12.28
C PRO A 87 10.76 15.25 12.48
N LYS A 88 12.05 15.53 12.24
CA LYS A 88 13.12 14.53 12.46
C LYS A 88 13.23 14.25 13.96
N PRO A 89 13.32 12.97 14.38
CA PRO A 89 13.51 12.65 15.79
C PRO A 89 14.80 13.28 16.31
N THR A 90 14.70 13.82 17.52
CA THR A 90 15.79 14.46 18.27
C THR A 90 16.70 13.42 18.92
N VAL A 91 17.94 13.79 19.25
CA VAL A 91 18.89 12.89 19.93
C VAL A 91 18.30 12.37 21.24
N ASP A 92 17.65 13.23 22.02
CA ASP A 92 17.00 12.85 23.29
C ASP A 92 15.94 11.76 23.09
N GLU A 93 15.13 11.84 22.02
CA GLU A 93 14.15 10.79 21.68
C GLU A 93 14.81 9.47 21.26
N LEU A 94 15.96 9.55 20.58
CA LEU A 94 16.71 8.36 20.16
C LEU A 94 17.33 7.64 21.36
N GLU A 95 17.96 8.40 22.26
CA GLU A 95 18.55 7.89 23.50
C GLU A 95 17.49 7.32 24.44
N ALA A 96 16.32 7.96 24.54
CA ALA A 96 15.21 7.47 25.35
C ALA A 96 14.69 6.08 24.92
N ARG A 97 14.84 5.72 23.63
CA ARG A 97 14.45 4.41 23.08
C ARG A 97 15.60 3.41 22.97
N GLN A 98 16.83 3.83 23.30
CA GLN A 98 18.02 2.99 23.26
C GLN A 98 18.01 2.01 24.45
N LYS A 99 18.27 0.73 24.17
CA LYS A 99 18.46 -0.27 25.23
C LYS A 99 19.93 -0.41 25.59
N ASN A 100 20.18 -1.03 26.73
CA ASN A 100 21.54 -1.26 27.24
C ASN A 100 22.44 -1.90 26.19
N ARG A 101 23.59 -1.26 25.94
CA ARG A 101 24.60 -1.70 24.96
C ARG A 101 24.10 -1.71 23.51
N GLU A 102 23.16 -0.86 23.14
CA GLU A 102 22.86 -0.60 21.74
C GLU A 102 23.60 0.65 21.24
N VAL A 103 23.72 0.79 19.94
CA VAL A 103 24.00 2.05 19.23
C VAL A 103 22.92 2.23 18.19
N PHE A 104 22.49 3.48 17.99
CA PHE A 104 21.54 3.81 16.95
C PHE A 104 22.23 4.41 15.71
N SER A 105 21.67 4.14 14.53
CA SER A 105 22.08 4.76 13.28
C SER A 105 21.41 6.11 13.04
N GLU A 106 21.77 6.78 11.94
CA GLU A 106 21.05 7.98 11.54
C GLU A 106 19.58 7.66 11.22
N PRO A 107 18.62 8.51 11.64
CA PRO A 107 17.23 8.36 11.23
C PRO A 107 17.06 8.42 9.72
N LEU A 108 16.37 7.44 9.16
CA LEU A 108 16.04 7.33 7.74
C LEU A 108 14.54 7.45 7.52
N ILE A 109 14.13 8.06 6.41
CA ILE A 109 12.73 8.09 6.00
C ILE A 109 12.36 6.78 5.34
N GLN A 110 11.40 6.07 5.92
CA GLN A 110 10.70 4.98 5.27
C GLN A 110 9.48 5.53 4.54
N LYS A 111 9.45 5.32 3.21
CA LYS A 111 8.31 5.62 2.36
C LYS A 111 7.38 4.41 2.30
N SER A 112 6.08 4.60 2.48
CA SER A 112 5.09 3.55 2.23
C SER A 112 3.81 4.11 1.63
N VAL A 113 3.07 3.27 0.91
CA VAL A 113 1.78 3.64 0.33
C VAL A 113 0.77 2.55 0.65
N ARG A 114 -0.42 2.93 1.05
CA ARG A 114 -1.56 2.03 1.21
C ARG A 114 -2.58 2.34 0.13
N TYR A 115 -2.90 1.36 -0.70
CA TYR A 115 -3.93 1.50 -1.72
C TYR A 115 -5.21 0.79 -1.29
N THR A 116 -6.32 1.48 -1.50
CA THR A 116 -7.67 0.97 -1.27
C THR A 116 -8.56 1.35 -2.44
N LEU A 117 -9.58 0.55 -2.67
CA LEU A 117 -10.59 0.79 -3.69
C LEU A 117 -11.94 0.60 -3.03
N ALA A 118 -12.74 1.67 -3.03
CA ALA A 118 -14.13 1.64 -2.61
C ALA A 118 -15.02 1.49 -3.84
N PHE A 119 -16.01 0.61 -3.80
CA PHE A 119 -16.93 0.37 -4.91
C PHE A 119 -18.28 -0.11 -4.39
N GLU A 120 -19.31 0.08 -5.20
CA GLU A 120 -20.64 -0.44 -4.90
C GLU A 120 -20.76 -1.92 -5.31
N GLU A 121 -21.16 -2.77 -4.36
CA GLU A 121 -21.44 -4.19 -4.54
C GLU A 121 -22.77 -4.52 -3.85
N ALA A 122 -23.72 -5.07 -4.60
CA ALA A 122 -25.06 -5.42 -4.10
C ALA A 122 -25.81 -4.28 -3.37
N GLY A 123 -25.53 -3.02 -3.72
CA GLY A 123 -26.15 -1.83 -3.11
C GLY A 123 -25.45 -1.32 -1.84
N GLU A 124 -24.31 -1.90 -1.46
CA GLU A 124 -23.48 -1.43 -0.35
C GLU A 124 -22.11 -0.95 -0.86
N MET A 125 -21.55 0.08 -0.22
CA MET A 125 -20.19 0.53 -0.51
C MET A 125 -19.19 -0.34 0.25
N VAL A 126 -18.38 -1.08 -0.50
CA VAL A 126 -17.34 -1.96 0.03
C VAL A 126 -15.98 -1.30 -0.23
N THR A 127 -15.12 -1.25 0.78
CA THR A 127 -13.73 -0.75 0.63
C THR A 127 -12.74 -1.88 0.87
N LEU A 128 -11.98 -2.23 -0.15
CA LEU A 128 -10.99 -3.30 -0.11
C LEU A 128 -9.57 -2.77 -0.35
N ARG A 129 -8.57 -3.50 0.15
CA ARG A 129 -7.16 -3.21 -0.15
C ARG A 129 -6.82 -3.63 -1.58
N THR A 130 -5.81 -3.00 -2.16
CA THR A 130 -5.35 -3.29 -3.52
C THR A 130 -3.84 -3.02 -3.66
N GLU A 131 -3.26 -3.37 -4.81
CA GLU A 131 -1.93 -2.96 -5.24
C GLU A 131 -2.00 -1.74 -6.18
N TYR A 132 -0.83 -1.12 -6.39
CA TYR A 132 -0.66 0.01 -7.30
C TYR A 132 -1.24 -0.18 -8.72
N PRO A 133 -1.09 -1.34 -9.42
CA PRO A 133 -1.62 -1.48 -10.78
C PRO A 133 -3.14 -1.33 -10.85
N ALA A 134 -3.87 -1.95 -9.93
CA ALA A 134 -5.33 -1.85 -9.87
C ALA A 134 -5.79 -0.45 -9.43
N TYR A 135 -5.09 0.19 -8.49
CA TYR A 135 -5.30 1.61 -8.17
C TYR A 135 -5.12 2.49 -9.42
N ARG A 136 -4.03 2.29 -10.17
CA ARG A 136 -3.71 3.11 -11.35
C ARG A 136 -4.74 2.95 -12.45
N GLU A 137 -5.21 1.74 -12.71
CA GLU A 137 -6.29 1.49 -13.67
C GLU A 137 -7.61 2.13 -13.23
N ALA A 138 -7.96 2.04 -11.94
CA ALA A 138 -9.14 2.73 -11.41
C ALA A 138 -9.08 4.25 -11.60
N VAL A 139 -7.92 4.87 -11.31
CA VAL A 139 -7.71 6.30 -11.56
C VAL A 139 -7.87 6.65 -13.04
N ARG A 140 -7.31 5.84 -13.95
CA ARG A 140 -7.46 6.04 -15.41
C ARG A 140 -8.91 5.94 -15.85
N ALA A 141 -9.62 4.92 -15.38
CA ALA A 141 -11.04 4.73 -15.65
C ALA A 141 -11.85 5.93 -15.14
N HIS A 142 -11.52 6.46 -13.94
CA HIS A 142 -12.23 7.60 -13.36
C HIS A 142 -12.04 8.86 -14.22
N GLN A 143 -10.80 9.12 -14.64
CA GLN A 143 -10.47 10.24 -15.54
C GLN A 143 -11.15 10.10 -16.91
N ALA A 144 -11.33 8.87 -17.38
CA ALA A 144 -12.03 8.58 -18.63
C ALA A 144 -13.56 8.47 -18.46
N GLN A 145 -14.08 8.59 -17.23
CA GLN A 145 -15.49 8.38 -16.88
C GLN A 145 -16.03 7.02 -17.38
N ARG A 146 -15.22 5.96 -17.25
CA ARG A 146 -15.55 4.60 -17.71
C ARG A 146 -15.82 3.68 -16.52
N PRO A 147 -16.73 2.71 -16.65
CA PRO A 147 -16.93 1.69 -15.64
C PRO A 147 -15.66 0.86 -15.42
N LEU A 148 -15.57 0.27 -14.24
CA LEU A 148 -14.45 -0.55 -13.83
C LEU A 148 -14.94 -1.98 -13.59
N LYS A 149 -14.25 -2.94 -14.21
CA LYS A 149 -14.38 -4.36 -13.87
C LYS A 149 -13.31 -4.71 -12.85
N LEU A 150 -13.74 -5.19 -11.70
CA LEU A 150 -12.91 -5.59 -10.58
C LEU A 150 -12.85 -7.10 -10.47
N THR A 151 -11.67 -7.63 -10.20
CA THR A 151 -11.45 -9.04 -9.84
C THR A 151 -11.12 -9.12 -8.36
N LEU A 152 -12.00 -9.76 -7.59
CA LEU A 152 -11.92 -9.83 -6.14
C LEU A 152 -11.27 -11.15 -5.68
N GLY A 153 -10.45 -11.06 -4.64
CA GLY A 153 -9.93 -12.24 -3.93
C GLY A 153 -10.96 -12.73 -2.91
N ARG A 154 -11.63 -13.85 -3.21
CA ARG A 154 -12.75 -14.42 -2.43
C ARG A 154 -12.43 -14.71 -0.94
N GLN A 155 -11.15 -14.81 -0.56
CA GLN A 155 -10.73 -15.08 0.82
C GLN A 155 -9.98 -13.92 1.50
N ASP A 156 -9.55 -12.89 0.76
CA ASP A 156 -8.51 -11.97 1.22
C ASP A 156 -8.98 -10.51 1.45
N ALA A 157 -10.27 -10.22 1.20
CA ALA A 157 -10.81 -8.85 1.24
C ALA A 157 -9.91 -7.87 0.45
N TYR A 158 -9.61 -8.25 -0.79
CA TYR A 158 -8.57 -7.64 -1.61
C TYR A 158 -8.98 -7.60 -3.09
N VAL A 159 -8.73 -6.46 -3.76
CA VAL A 159 -8.90 -6.31 -5.21
C VAL A 159 -7.61 -6.76 -5.89
N ARG A 160 -7.67 -7.86 -6.63
CA ARG A 160 -6.52 -8.42 -7.36
C ARG A 160 -6.24 -7.65 -8.64
N LYS A 161 -7.29 -7.23 -9.34
CA LYS A 161 -7.20 -6.58 -10.64
C LYS A 161 -8.33 -5.59 -10.82
N ALA A 162 -8.05 -4.54 -11.58
CA ALA A 162 -9.04 -3.59 -12.06
C ALA A 162 -8.80 -3.37 -13.55
N GLU A 163 -9.88 -3.37 -14.34
CA GLU A 163 -9.85 -3.23 -15.79
C GLU A 163 -10.93 -2.25 -16.24
N MET A 164 -10.49 -1.16 -16.86
CA MET A 164 -11.39 -0.18 -17.48
C MET A 164 -12.19 -0.83 -18.61
N GLN A 165 -13.52 -0.66 -18.60
CA GLN A 165 -14.47 -1.25 -19.56
C GLN A 165 -14.86 -0.31 -20.69
#